data_AF-A0AA90PSZ9-F1
#
_entry.id   AF-A0AA90PSZ9-F1
#
_cell.length_a   1.000
_cell.length_b   1.000
_cell.length_c   1.000
_cell.angle_alpha   90.00
_cell.angle_beta   90.00
_cell.angle_gamma   90.00
#
_symmetry.space_group_name_H-M   'P 1'
#
loop_
_entity.id
_entity.type
_entity.pdbx_description
1 polymer ?
#
loop_
_entity_poly.entity_id
_entity_poly.type
_entity_poly.pdbx_seq_one_letter_code
_entity_poly.pdbx_strand_id
1 'polypeptide(L)'
;MNAPQLASTLAFLSHGASYGAGQHRVERIETHMSWVFLSADFAYKLKKPIHVDLIDFTTVEARLFYCQEELRLNRRLSPDIYLAVVPITLDGMNQLHLDGEGTPVEWLVKMRRLPAARMLDAALSRRSVPAPDIRRLAAMLATFHNALPTEPVDAIAYRDRFGHQLQQIQDELGEPRYAIERKHLDVLGAAQARALLSVSHLLETRVHQGKVIEGHGDLRAEHVCMLPKIAIIDCLEFSRDLRILDRADELGFLALECERLGARGMAELLLRSYARYASDAPEAALVHFYQSFRASKRALIALRHLREDQFSYSPHWRRTALSYLALAAEHAAHCTF
;
A
#
# COMPACT_ATOMS: atom_id res chain seq x y z
N MET A 1 22.97 -4.77 -11.13
CA MET A 1 22.72 -5.22 -12.52
C MET A 1 23.08 -4.08 -13.46
N ASN A 2 23.81 -4.32 -14.55
CA ASN A 2 24.08 -3.27 -15.54
C ASN A 2 22.87 -3.07 -16.48
N ALA A 3 22.78 -1.91 -17.15
CA ALA A 3 21.64 -1.57 -18.00
C ALA A 3 21.36 -2.60 -19.13
N PRO A 4 22.38 -3.17 -19.81
CA PRO A 4 22.16 -4.22 -20.82
C PRO A 4 21.52 -5.48 -20.25
N GLN A 5 21.97 -5.96 -19.09
CA GLN A 5 21.42 -7.15 -18.44
C GLN A 5 19.97 -6.93 -17.98
N LEU A 6 19.65 -5.72 -17.50
CA LEU A 6 18.28 -5.37 -17.15
C LEU A 6 17.37 -5.38 -18.39
N ALA A 7 17.81 -4.77 -19.49
CA ALA A 7 17.05 -4.76 -20.74
C ALA A 7 16.77 -6.19 -21.24
N SER A 8 17.79 -7.07 -21.23
CA SER A 8 17.63 -8.48 -21.60
C SER A 8 16.66 -9.22 -20.67
N THR A 9 16.72 -8.97 -19.37
CA THR A 9 15.80 -9.57 -18.38
C THR A 9 14.35 -9.13 -18.62
N LEU A 10 14.12 -7.84 -18.87
CA LEU A 10 12.80 -7.31 -19.18
C LEU A 10 12.25 -7.85 -20.50
N ALA A 11 13.10 -7.98 -21.53
CA ALA A 11 12.73 -8.56 -22.81
C ALA A 11 12.36 -10.04 -22.67
N PHE A 12 13.16 -10.81 -21.93
CA PHE A 12 12.88 -12.20 -21.60
C PHE A 12 11.52 -12.33 -20.90
N LEU A 13 11.30 -11.62 -19.80
CA LEU A 13 10.04 -11.70 -19.05
C LEU A 13 8.82 -11.18 -19.83
N SER A 14 9.01 -10.36 -20.86
CA SER A 14 7.91 -9.91 -21.70
C SER A 14 7.49 -10.95 -22.76
N HIS A 15 8.22 -12.07 -22.88
CA HIS A 15 7.99 -13.09 -23.90
C HIS A 15 7.26 -14.30 -23.33
N GLY A 16 6.17 -14.74 -23.99
CA GLY A 16 5.33 -15.84 -23.50
C GLY A 16 6.08 -17.16 -23.31
N ALA A 17 7.08 -17.45 -24.16
CA ALA A 17 7.88 -18.66 -24.10
C ALA A 17 8.71 -18.78 -22.81
N SER A 18 8.96 -17.67 -22.11
CA SER A 18 9.69 -17.67 -20.83
C SER A 18 8.93 -18.33 -19.68
N TYR A 19 7.65 -18.65 -19.89
CA TYR A 19 6.76 -19.23 -18.88
C TYR A 19 6.33 -20.68 -19.19
N GLY A 20 6.98 -21.33 -20.17
CA GLY A 20 6.71 -22.70 -20.58
C GLY A 20 6.17 -22.84 -22.01
N ALA A 21 5.65 -24.02 -22.33
CA ALA A 21 5.13 -24.31 -23.66
C ALA A 21 3.81 -23.57 -23.93
N GLY A 22 3.84 -22.59 -24.84
CA GLY A 22 2.64 -21.87 -25.30
C GLY A 22 2.93 -20.43 -25.73
N GLN A 23 2.22 -19.93 -26.74
CA GLN A 23 2.27 -18.51 -27.13
C GLN A 23 1.18 -17.74 -26.38
N HIS A 24 1.50 -17.28 -25.18
CA HIS A 24 0.59 -16.44 -24.38
C HIS A 24 1.06 -14.99 -24.37
N ARG A 25 0.12 -14.05 -24.47
CA ARG A 25 0.41 -12.63 -24.31
C ARG A 25 0.76 -12.36 -22.85
N VAL A 26 1.93 -11.80 -22.63
CA VAL A 26 2.34 -11.30 -21.32
C VAL A 26 1.94 -9.83 -21.21
N GLU A 27 1.20 -9.50 -20.17
CA GLU A 27 0.90 -8.11 -19.83
C GLU A 27 1.97 -7.60 -18.85
N ARG A 28 2.63 -6.51 -19.19
CA ARG A 28 3.63 -5.86 -18.33
C ARG A 28 3.01 -4.64 -17.67
N ILE A 29 2.94 -4.67 -16.35
CA ILE A 29 2.53 -3.54 -15.52
C ILE A 29 3.77 -2.96 -14.86
N GLU A 30 3.93 -1.65 -14.91
CA GLU A 30 5.05 -0.94 -14.29
C GLU A 30 4.54 -0.12 -13.12
N THR A 31 5.15 -0.31 -11.95
CA THR A 31 4.92 0.49 -10.75
C THR A 31 6.14 1.36 -10.47
N HIS A 32 6.10 2.16 -9.41
CA HIS A 32 7.26 2.97 -9.01
C HIS A 32 8.48 2.10 -8.65
N MET A 33 8.26 0.93 -8.02
CA MET A 33 9.34 0.09 -7.48
C MET A 33 9.50 -1.26 -8.18
N SER A 34 8.60 -1.64 -9.09
CA SER A 34 8.62 -2.97 -9.70
C SER A 34 8.04 -3.01 -11.11
N TRP A 35 8.37 -4.07 -11.83
CA TRP A 35 7.62 -4.53 -12.99
C TRP A 35 6.88 -5.81 -12.63
N VAL A 36 5.63 -5.94 -13.07
CA VAL A 36 4.81 -7.14 -12.89
C VAL A 36 4.47 -7.70 -14.25
N PHE A 37 4.77 -8.98 -14.46
CA PHE A 37 4.54 -9.71 -15.69
C PHE A 37 3.41 -10.71 -15.47
N LEU A 38 2.28 -10.49 -16.13
CA LEU A 38 1.10 -11.35 -16.04
C LEU A 38 1.10 -12.34 -17.20
N SER A 39 1.41 -13.59 -16.89
CA SER A 39 1.23 -14.75 -17.77
C SER A 39 -0.22 -15.24 -17.74
N ALA A 40 -0.52 -16.44 -18.25
CA ALA A 40 -1.86 -17.02 -18.22
C ALA A 40 -2.38 -17.15 -16.76
N ASP A 41 -1.65 -17.89 -15.94
CA ASP A 41 -2.09 -18.26 -14.58
C ASP A 41 -1.30 -17.58 -13.46
N PHE A 42 -0.14 -16.99 -13.79
CA PHE A 42 0.80 -16.43 -12.81
C PHE A 42 1.13 -14.97 -13.06
N ALA A 43 1.46 -14.27 -11.99
CA ALA A 43 2.08 -12.96 -11.99
C ALA A 43 3.50 -13.08 -11.42
N TYR A 44 4.47 -12.42 -12.07
CA TYR A 44 5.86 -12.39 -11.62
C TYR A 44 6.28 -10.95 -11.36
N LYS A 45 6.69 -10.63 -10.14
CA LYS A 45 7.10 -9.27 -9.76
C LYS A 45 8.63 -9.19 -9.69
N LEU A 46 9.18 -8.31 -10.51
CA LEU A 46 10.59 -7.94 -10.56
C LEU A 46 10.79 -6.59 -9.88
N LYS A 47 11.67 -6.50 -8.89
CA LYS A 47 12.01 -5.22 -8.24
C LYS A 47 12.96 -4.40 -9.13
N LYS A 48 12.74 -3.08 -9.20
CA LYS A 48 13.63 -2.18 -9.95
C LYS A 48 14.94 -1.98 -9.20
N PRO A 49 16.08 -1.82 -9.88
CA PRO A 49 17.37 -1.53 -9.24
C PRO A 49 17.47 -0.05 -8.86
N ILE A 50 16.73 0.38 -7.86
CA ILE A 50 16.61 1.78 -7.44
C ILE A 50 17.09 2.00 -6.00
N HIS A 51 17.48 3.25 -5.70
CA HIS A 51 17.75 3.73 -4.34
C HIS A 51 16.96 5.02 -4.12
N VAL A 52 15.87 4.97 -3.34
CA VAL A 52 14.96 6.10 -3.11
C VAL A 52 14.41 6.05 -1.69
N ASP A 53 14.50 7.15 -0.95
CA ASP A 53 14.03 7.26 0.43
C ASP A 53 14.57 6.12 1.34
N LEU A 54 13.69 5.18 1.74
CA LEU A 54 14.00 4.04 2.61
C LEU A 54 14.33 2.76 1.83
N ILE A 55 14.33 2.82 0.50
CA ILE A 55 14.45 1.66 -0.38
C ILE A 55 15.85 1.61 -0.97
N ASP A 56 16.54 0.49 -0.75
CA ASP A 56 17.76 0.13 -1.46
C ASP A 56 17.58 -1.24 -2.14
N PHE A 57 17.33 -1.21 -3.45
CA PHE A 57 17.22 -2.38 -4.32
C PHE A 57 18.38 -2.45 -5.31
N THR A 58 19.51 -1.77 -5.07
CA THR A 58 20.59 -1.63 -6.06
C THR A 58 21.30 -2.96 -6.36
N THR A 59 21.47 -3.81 -5.36
CA THR A 59 22.13 -5.12 -5.49
C THR A 59 21.14 -6.27 -5.74
N VAL A 60 21.61 -7.36 -6.35
CA VAL A 60 20.77 -8.56 -6.58
C VAL A 60 20.39 -9.20 -5.24
N GLU A 61 21.32 -9.19 -4.28
CA GLU A 61 21.15 -9.71 -2.93
C GLU A 61 20.09 -8.91 -2.15
N ALA A 62 20.09 -7.57 -2.28
CA ALA A 62 19.04 -6.74 -1.68
C ALA A 62 17.68 -7.05 -2.29
N ARG A 63 17.60 -7.22 -3.62
CA ARG A 63 16.33 -7.61 -4.28
C ARG A 63 15.87 -9.00 -3.86
N LEU A 64 16.77 -9.96 -3.67
CA LEU A 64 16.43 -11.27 -3.09
C LEU A 64 15.83 -11.13 -1.69
N PHE A 65 16.51 -10.41 -0.81
CA PHE A 65 16.04 -10.17 0.56
C PHE A 65 14.62 -9.59 0.57
N TYR A 66 14.37 -8.53 -0.21
CA TYR A 66 13.04 -7.92 -0.24
C TYR A 66 12.00 -8.75 -0.99
N CYS A 67 12.38 -9.63 -1.92
CA CYS A 67 11.46 -10.62 -2.49
C CYS A 67 11.03 -11.64 -1.43
N GLN A 68 11.96 -12.07 -0.57
CA GLN A 68 11.66 -12.97 0.55
C GLN A 68 10.79 -12.28 1.61
N GLU A 69 11.05 -11.02 1.93
CA GLU A 69 10.20 -10.25 2.85
C GLU A 69 8.80 -10.04 2.29
N GLU A 70 8.67 -9.70 1.00
CA GLU A 70 7.36 -9.58 0.35
C GLU A 70 6.60 -10.91 0.41
N LEU A 71 7.26 -12.03 0.10
CA LEU A 71 6.68 -13.38 0.21
C LEU A 71 6.23 -13.67 1.65
N ARG A 72 7.10 -13.45 2.63
CA ARG A 72 6.83 -13.71 4.06
C ARG A 72 5.65 -12.89 4.57
N LEU A 73 5.65 -11.59 4.30
CA LEU A 73 4.64 -10.65 4.80
C LEU A 73 3.27 -10.90 4.18
N ASN A 74 3.21 -11.15 2.87
CA ASN A 74 1.94 -11.29 2.17
C ASN A 74 1.30 -12.68 2.34
N ARG A 75 2.08 -13.74 2.61
CA ARG A 75 1.51 -15.06 2.94
C ARG A 75 0.68 -15.07 4.23
N ARG A 76 0.81 -14.05 5.10
CA ARG A 76 -0.05 -13.87 6.28
C ARG A 76 -1.53 -13.71 5.91
N LEU A 77 -1.82 -13.05 4.79
CA LEU A 77 -3.18 -12.76 4.31
C LEU A 77 -3.54 -13.55 3.03
N SER A 78 -2.55 -13.91 2.22
CA SER A 78 -2.73 -14.51 0.90
C SER A 78 -1.76 -15.66 0.60
N PRO A 79 -1.73 -16.72 1.43
CA PRO A 79 -0.75 -17.81 1.30
C PRO A 79 -0.88 -18.60 -0.01
N ASP A 80 -2.07 -18.62 -0.61
CA ASP A 80 -2.35 -19.32 -1.87
C ASP A 80 -2.08 -18.45 -3.12
N ILE A 81 -1.86 -17.14 -2.92
CA ILE A 81 -1.51 -16.20 -3.98
C ILE A 81 -0.01 -16.06 -4.08
N TYR A 82 0.70 -15.91 -2.96
CA TYR A 82 2.15 -15.77 -2.94
C TYR A 82 2.83 -17.13 -2.84
N LEU A 83 3.40 -17.60 -3.95
CA LEU A 83 3.80 -19.00 -4.13
C LEU A 83 5.27 -19.23 -3.77
N ALA A 84 6.18 -18.43 -4.34
CA ALA A 84 7.62 -18.62 -4.19
C ALA A 84 8.41 -17.36 -4.56
N VAL A 85 9.67 -17.33 -4.14
CA VAL A 85 10.71 -16.49 -4.77
C VAL A 85 11.47 -17.38 -5.74
N VAL A 86 11.53 -16.99 -7.02
CA VAL A 86 12.16 -17.78 -8.09
C VAL A 86 13.28 -16.98 -8.76
N PRO A 87 14.39 -17.61 -9.15
CA PRO A 87 15.48 -16.94 -9.83
C PRO A 87 15.19 -16.76 -11.32
N ILE A 88 15.83 -15.75 -11.91
CA ILE A 88 16.22 -15.76 -13.31
C ILE A 88 17.67 -16.18 -13.35
N THR A 89 17.99 -17.22 -14.11
CA THR A 89 19.35 -17.76 -14.22
C THR A 89 19.95 -17.50 -15.60
N LEU A 90 21.28 -17.41 -15.66
CA LEU A 90 22.06 -17.51 -16.88
C LEU A 90 22.73 -18.88 -16.94
N ASP A 91 22.51 -19.61 -18.02
CA ASP A 91 23.21 -20.88 -18.27
C ASP A 91 24.62 -20.66 -18.84
N GLY A 92 25.34 -21.75 -19.09
CA GLY A 92 26.69 -21.72 -19.67
C GLY A 92 26.76 -21.19 -21.11
N MET A 93 25.62 -20.98 -21.77
CA MET A 93 25.49 -20.39 -23.12
C MET A 93 24.99 -18.93 -23.06
N ASN A 94 24.96 -18.31 -21.87
CA ASN A 94 24.41 -16.97 -21.62
C ASN A 94 22.93 -16.81 -22.01
N GLN A 95 22.14 -17.89 -21.95
CA GLN A 95 20.69 -17.83 -22.14
C GLN A 95 19.99 -17.65 -20.79
N LEU A 96 18.95 -16.83 -20.78
CA LEU A 96 18.12 -16.58 -19.60
C LEU A 96 17.09 -17.70 -19.44
N HIS A 97 16.95 -18.19 -18.22
CA HIS A 97 15.92 -19.16 -17.83
C HIS A 97 15.15 -18.67 -16.62
N LEU A 98 13.87 -19.01 -16.54
CA LEU A 98 13.04 -18.79 -15.36
C LEU A 98 13.05 -20.06 -14.52
N ASP A 99 13.54 -19.96 -13.28
CA ASP A 99 13.60 -21.09 -12.35
C ASP A 99 14.35 -22.32 -12.94
N GLY A 100 15.34 -22.05 -13.79
CA GLY A 100 16.15 -23.06 -14.49
C GLY A 100 17.53 -23.25 -13.89
N GLU A 101 18.34 -24.11 -14.50
CA GLU A 101 19.74 -24.29 -14.11
C GLU A 101 20.59 -23.05 -14.45
N GLY A 102 21.77 -22.95 -13.83
CA GLY A 102 22.72 -21.85 -14.06
C GLY A 102 22.84 -20.87 -12.90
N THR A 103 23.50 -19.74 -13.15
CA THR A 103 23.81 -18.74 -12.12
C THR A 103 22.63 -17.76 -11.97
N PRO A 104 22.05 -17.60 -10.76
CA PRO A 104 21.03 -16.58 -10.52
C PRO A 104 21.56 -15.18 -10.80
N VAL A 105 20.84 -14.44 -11.64
CA VAL A 105 21.15 -13.04 -11.99
C VAL A 105 20.10 -12.06 -11.50
N GLU A 106 18.91 -12.55 -11.17
CA GLU A 106 17.80 -11.76 -10.67
C GLU A 106 16.80 -12.64 -9.91
N TRP A 107 15.92 -12.01 -9.13
CA TRP A 107 14.90 -12.70 -8.36
C TRP A 107 13.51 -12.11 -8.58
N LEU A 108 12.52 -12.99 -8.59
CA LEU A 108 11.12 -12.66 -8.81
C LEU A 108 10.26 -13.21 -7.69
N VAL A 109 9.23 -12.45 -7.30
CA VAL A 109 8.12 -13.01 -6.52
C VAL A 109 7.11 -13.63 -7.50
N LYS A 110 6.92 -14.96 -7.41
CA LYS A 110 5.93 -15.71 -8.18
C LYS A 110 4.61 -15.76 -7.43
N MET A 111 3.56 -15.30 -8.09
CA MET A 111 2.21 -15.22 -7.55
C MET A 111 1.18 -15.84 -8.48
N ARG A 112 0.02 -16.28 -7.96
CA ARG A 112 -1.15 -16.53 -8.81
C ARG A 112 -1.66 -15.22 -9.40
N ARG A 113 -2.01 -15.23 -10.69
CA ARG A 113 -2.64 -14.08 -11.34
C ARG A 113 -4.01 -13.84 -10.73
N LEU A 114 -4.24 -12.63 -10.24
CA LEU A 114 -5.55 -12.21 -9.72
C LEU A 114 -6.42 -11.64 -10.85
N PRO A 115 -7.73 -11.92 -10.85
CA PRO A 115 -8.64 -11.35 -11.83
C PRO A 115 -8.86 -9.87 -11.55
N ALA A 116 -8.35 -9.00 -12.43
CA ALA A 116 -8.40 -7.53 -12.29
C ALA A 116 -9.83 -7.00 -12.02
N ALA A 117 -10.85 -7.60 -12.62
CA ALA A 117 -12.25 -7.23 -12.42
C ALA A 117 -12.78 -7.46 -10.99
N ARG A 118 -12.08 -8.25 -10.17
CA ARG A 118 -12.44 -8.56 -8.78
C ARG A 118 -11.59 -7.77 -7.77
N MET A 119 -10.61 -6.98 -8.22
CA MET A 119 -9.92 -6.04 -7.34
C MET A 119 -10.94 -5.03 -6.80
N LEU A 120 -10.84 -4.68 -5.52
CA LEU A 120 -11.88 -3.93 -4.83
C LEU A 120 -12.03 -2.52 -5.42
N ASP A 121 -10.94 -1.88 -5.83
CA ASP A 121 -10.96 -0.61 -6.55
C ASP A 121 -11.78 -0.68 -7.86
N ALA A 122 -11.56 -1.72 -8.67
CA ALA A 122 -12.28 -1.95 -9.91
C ALA A 122 -13.76 -2.29 -9.65
N ALA A 123 -14.03 -3.10 -8.63
CA ALA A 123 -15.38 -3.51 -8.25
C ALA A 123 -16.20 -2.34 -7.68
N LEU A 124 -15.58 -1.47 -6.88
CA LEU A 124 -16.18 -0.24 -6.33
C LEU A 124 -16.49 0.77 -7.45
N SER A 125 -15.55 0.95 -8.38
CA SER A 125 -15.73 1.84 -9.54
C SER A 125 -16.92 1.43 -10.41
N ARG A 126 -17.25 0.12 -10.45
CA ARG A 126 -18.43 -0.44 -11.14
C ARG A 126 -19.69 -0.51 -10.26
N ARG A 127 -19.64 -0.03 -9.02
CA ARG A 127 -20.73 -0.13 -8.02
C ARG A 127 -21.24 -1.56 -7.83
N SER A 128 -20.32 -2.53 -7.92
CA SER A 128 -20.64 -3.96 -8.02
C SER A 128 -20.34 -4.78 -6.77
N VAL A 129 -19.91 -4.14 -5.67
CA VAL A 129 -19.55 -4.83 -4.42
C VAL A 129 -20.77 -4.98 -3.52
N PRO A 130 -21.25 -6.20 -3.25
CA PRO A 130 -22.37 -6.42 -2.34
C PRO A 130 -21.99 -6.13 -0.88
N ALA A 131 -22.95 -5.65 -0.08
CA ALA A 131 -22.75 -5.43 1.35
C ALA A 131 -22.27 -6.67 2.14
N PRO A 132 -22.70 -7.93 1.84
CA PRO A 132 -22.14 -9.13 2.47
C PRO A 132 -20.64 -9.29 2.26
N ASP A 133 -20.12 -8.89 1.10
CA ASP A 133 -18.70 -8.99 0.76
C ASP A 133 -17.85 -8.01 1.58
N ILE A 134 -18.34 -6.79 1.80
CA ILE A 134 -17.69 -5.84 2.72
C ILE A 134 -17.69 -6.37 4.16
N ARG A 135 -18.76 -7.02 4.61
CA ARG A 135 -18.80 -7.65 5.94
C ARG A 135 -17.79 -8.79 6.07
N ARG A 136 -17.60 -9.57 5.01
CA ARG A 136 -16.61 -10.66 4.94
C ARG A 136 -15.18 -10.12 5.00
N LEU A 137 -14.91 -9.03 4.27
CA LEU A 137 -13.63 -8.31 4.36
C LEU A 137 -13.37 -7.80 5.78
N ALA A 138 -14.37 -7.17 6.40
CA ALA A 138 -14.26 -6.67 7.76
C ALA A 138 -13.96 -7.79 8.77
N ALA A 139 -14.64 -8.94 8.66
CA ALA A 139 -14.42 -10.11 9.52
C ALA A 139 -13.01 -10.71 9.35
N MET A 140 -12.54 -10.83 8.10
CA MET A 140 -11.19 -11.31 7.78
C MET A 140 -10.13 -10.39 8.41
N LEU A 141 -10.23 -9.08 8.21
CA LEU A 141 -9.28 -8.11 8.77
C LEU A 141 -9.31 -8.09 10.30
N ALA A 142 -10.49 -8.18 10.92
CA ALA A 142 -10.62 -8.27 12.37
C ALA A 142 -9.93 -9.52 12.93
N THR A 143 -10.11 -10.67 12.27
CA THR A 143 -9.46 -11.93 12.64
C THR A 143 -7.94 -11.81 12.51
N PHE A 144 -7.46 -11.23 11.40
CA PHE A 144 -6.03 -11.00 11.17
C PHE A 144 -5.42 -10.07 12.23
N HIS A 145 -6.00 -8.89 12.45
CA HIS A 145 -5.48 -7.93 13.42
C HIS A 145 -5.52 -8.44 14.86
N ASN A 146 -6.54 -9.21 15.23
CA ASN A 146 -6.64 -9.80 16.57
C ASN A 146 -5.62 -10.92 16.81
N ALA A 147 -5.10 -11.56 15.76
CA ALA A 147 -4.09 -12.61 15.85
C ALA A 147 -2.66 -12.07 15.88
N LEU A 148 -2.44 -10.79 15.55
CA LEU A 148 -1.12 -10.17 15.55
C LEU A 148 -0.67 -9.80 16.98
N PRO A 149 0.63 -9.94 17.29
CA PRO A 149 1.16 -9.48 18.56
C PRO A 149 1.11 -7.96 18.64
N THR A 150 0.94 -7.45 19.86
CA THR A 150 1.11 -6.04 20.18
C THR A 150 2.57 -5.65 20.03
N GLU A 151 2.82 -4.49 19.41
CA GLU A 151 4.15 -3.91 19.29
C GLU A 151 4.50 -3.07 20.53
N PRO A 152 5.71 -3.25 21.11
CA PRO A 152 6.14 -2.49 22.29
C PRO A 152 6.62 -1.10 21.87
N VAL A 153 5.70 -0.16 21.75
CA VAL A 153 6.00 1.25 21.46
C VAL A 153 5.74 2.12 22.69
N ASP A 154 6.54 3.17 22.84
CA ASP A 154 6.28 4.21 23.84
C ASP A 154 5.06 5.06 23.41
N ALA A 155 4.12 5.27 24.33
CA ALA A 155 2.85 5.92 24.01
C ALA A 155 3.02 7.40 23.61
N ILE A 156 3.93 8.10 24.29
CA ILE A 156 4.23 9.51 24.04
C ILE A 156 4.94 9.64 22.69
N ALA A 157 5.97 8.84 22.44
CA ALA A 157 6.68 8.82 21.16
C ALA A 157 5.75 8.43 20.00
N TYR A 158 4.83 7.48 20.22
CA TYR A 158 3.84 7.08 19.22
C TYR A 158 2.89 8.21 18.86
N ARG A 159 2.44 9.01 19.83
CA ARG A 159 1.64 10.22 19.59
C ARG A 159 2.46 11.28 18.87
N ASP A 160 3.64 11.61 19.38
CA ASP A 160 4.47 12.73 18.90
C ASP A 160 4.94 12.53 17.45
N ARG A 161 5.10 11.28 17.01
CA ARG A 161 5.43 10.96 15.61
C ARG A 161 4.44 11.56 14.63
N PHE A 162 3.14 11.65 14.97
CA PHE A 162 2.14 12.23 14.08
C PHE A 162 2.34 13.74 13.92
N GLY A 163 2.71 14.45 14.98
CA GLY A 163 3.04 15.87 14.92
C GLY A 163 4.23 16.13 14.01
N HIS A 164 5.32 15.36 14.18
CA HIS A 164 6.50 15.47 13.32
C HIS A 164 6.18 15.15 11.84
N GLN A 165 5.42 14.08 11.58
CA GLN A 165 5.06 13.70 10.22
C GLN A 165 4.10 14.70 9.57
N LEU A 166 3.15 15.26 10.31
CA LEU A 166 2.26 16.33 9.80
C LEU A 166 3.06 17.57 9.39
N GLN A 167 4.05 17.97 10.20
CA GLN A 167 4.92 19.10 9.87
C GLN A 167 5.72 18.82 8.60
N GLN A 168 6.38 17.65 8.51
CA GLN A 168 7.12 17.24 7.31
C GLN A 168 6.24 17.23 6.05
N ILE A 169 5.00 16.72 6.18
CA ILE A 169 4.05 16.69 5.07
C ILE A 169 3.67 18.12 4.64
N GLN A 170 3.39 19.02 5.57
CA GLN A 170 3.05 20.41 5.25
C GLN A 170 4.21 21.16 4.59
N ASP A 171 5.42 20.98 5.10
CA ASP A 171 6.62 21.62 4.54
C ASP A 171 6.86 21.18 3.10
N GLU A 172 6.77 19.87 2.82
CA GLU A 172 6.98 19.35 1.47
C GLU A 172 5.82 19.70 0.52
N LEU A 173 4.56 19.63 0.97
CA LEU A 173 3.41 20.09 0.17
C LEU A 173 3.52 21.58 -0.20
N GLY A 174 4.18 22.37 0.65
CA GLY A 174 4.43 23.80 0.45
C GLY A 174 5.54 24.12 -0.55
N GLU A 175 6.25 23.13 -1.10
CA GLU A 175 7.27 23.37 -2.12
C GLU A 175 6.65 24.06 -3.36
N PRO A 176 7.25 25.16 -3.87
CA PRO A 176 6.69 25.92 -5.00
C PRO A 176 6.39 25.09 -6.25
N ARG A 177 7.16 24.00 -6.47
CA ARG A 177 7.00 23.09 -7.61
C ARG A 177 5.61 22.45 -7.69
N TYR A 178 4.95 22.24 -6.55
CA TYR A 178 3.64 21.60 -6.52
C TYR A 178 2.50 22.57 -6.81
N ALA A 179 2.76 23.88 -6.73
CA ALA A 179 1.80 24.94 -7.00
C ALA A 179 0.45 24.73 -6.26
N ILE A 180 0.53 24.32 -5.00
CA ILE A 180 -0.61 24.31 -4.07
C ILE A 180 -0.63 25.64 -3.33
N GLU A 181 -1.79 26.28 -3.22
CA GLU A 181 -1.87 27.59 -2.57
C GLU A 181 -1.58 27.46 -1.07
N ARG A 182 -0.59 28.23 -0.59
CA ARG A 182 -0.11 28.17 0.79
C ARG A 182 -1.22 28.35 1.83
N LYS A 183 -2.17 29.25 1.57
CA LYS A 183 -3.33 29.47 2.45
C LYS A 183 -4.15 28.20 2.73
N HIS A 184 -4.27 27.30 1.75
CA HIS A 184 -5.02 26.05 1.92
C HIS A 184 -4.25 25.06 2.78
N LEU A 185 -2.93 25.01 2.62
CA LEU A 185 -2.05 24.19 3.45
C LEU A 185 -1.99 24.70 4.89
N ASP A 186 -1.92 26.02 5.10
CA ASP A 186 -1.89 26.60 6.44
C ASP A 186 -3.21 26.34 7.20
N VAL A 187 -4.36 26.45 6.53
CA VAL A 187 -5.68 26.13 7.11
C VAL A 187 -5.79 24.65 7.47
N LEU A 188 -5.41 23.76 6.54
CA LEU A 188 -5.41 22.31 6.78
C LEU A 188 -4.46 21.97 7.94
N GLY A 189 -3.27 22.56 7.95
CA GLY A 189 -2.27 22.30 8.96
C GLY A 189 -2.69 22.72 10.35
N ALA A 190 -3.30 23.91 10.48
CA ALA A 190 -3.89 24.36 11.74
C ALA A 190 -5.03 23.45 12.21
N ALA A 191 -5.87 22.97 11.29
CA ALA A 191 -6.94 22.02 11.62
C ALA A 191 -6.39 20.68 12.11
N GLN A 192 -5.38 20.12 11.42
CA GLN A 192 -4.75 18.85 11.80
C GLN A 192 -3.97 18.96 13.11
N ALA A 193 -3.31 20.09 13.39
CA ALA A 193 -2.66 20.34 14.67
C ALA A 193 -3.67 20.37 15.82
N ARG A 194 -4.81 21.06 15.65
CA ARG A 194 -5.90 21.04 16.65
C ARG A 194 -6.50 19.65 16.84
N ALA A 195 -6.70 18.92 15.75
CA ALA A 195 -7.18 17.54 15.79
C ALA A 195 -6.22 16.62 16.54
N LEU A 196 -4.91 16.74 16.32
CA LEU A 196 -3.91 15.96 17.05
C LEU A 196 -4.00 16.22 18.56
N LEU A 197 -4.13 17.50 18.95
CA LEU A 197 -4.31 17.87 20.37
C LEU A 197 -5.60 17.28 20.97
N SER A 198 -6.72 17.28 20.24
CA SER A 198 -7.99 16.71 20.73
C SER A 198 -7.92 15.19 20.91
N VAL A 199 -7.25 14.47 20.01
CA VAL A 199 -7.18 13.00 20.04
C VAL A 199 -5.91 12.44 20.71
N SER A 200 -5.05 13.29 21.27
CA SER A 200 -3.76 12.87 21.83
C SER A 200 -3.88 11.78 22.90
N HIS A 201 -4.81 11.96 23.84
CA HIS A 201 -5.09 10.98 24.87
C HIS A 201 -5.65 9.66 24.30
N LEU A 202 -6.38 9.72 23.18
CA LEU A 202 -6.88 8.53 22.50
C LEU A 202 -5.71 7.75 21.90
N LEU A 203 -4.79 8.41 21.18
CA LEU A 203 -3.60 7.77 20.60
C LEU A 203 -2.79 7.01 21.66
N GLU A 204 -2.53 7.63 22.81
CA GLU A 204 -1.83 6.99 23.93
C GLU A 204 -2.64 5.82 24.50
N THR A 205 -3.95 5.99 24.67
CA THR A 205 -4.85 4.92 25.12
C THR A 205 -4.81 3.70 24.20
N ARG A 206 -4.72 3.92 22.87
CA ARG A 206 -4.60 2.82 21.90
C ARG A 206 -3.32 2.01 22.10
N VAL A 207 -2.20 2.67 22.41
CA VAL A 207 -0.93 2.01 22.73
C VAL A 207 -1.10 1.16 23.99
N HIS A 208 -1.62 1.73 25.08
CA HIS A 208 -1.83 1.01 26.34
C HIS A 208 -2.82 -0.15 26.23
N GLN A 209 -3.80 -0.07 25.34
CA GLN A 209 -4.75 -1.14 25.04
C GLN A 209 -4.20 -2.22 24.08
N GLY A 210 -2.93 -2.14 23.68
CA GLY A 210 -2.31 -3.09 22.76
C GLY A 210 -2.92 -3.08 21.36
N LYS A 211 -3.25 -1.89 20.86
CA LYS A 211 -3.91 -1.73 19.55
C LYS A 211 -2.91 -1.48 18.41
N VAL A 212 -1.66 -1.18 18.75
CA VAL A 212 -0.55 -1.01 17.81
C VAL A 212 0.08 -2.37 17.48
N ILE A 213 0.14 -2.69 16.19
CA ILE A 213 0.55 -3.98 15.63
C ILE A 213 1.48 -3.78 14.44
N GLU A 214 2.18 -4.83 14.01
CA GLU A 214 2.85 -4.88 12.69
C GLU A 214 1.85 -5.30 11.59
N GLY A 215 1.06 -4.34 11.11
CA GLY A 215 -0.01 -4.54 10.12
C GLY A 215 0.47 -4.72 8.69
N HIS A 216 -0.37 -4.31 7.74
CA HIS A 216 -0.06 -4.25 6.31
C HIS A 216 0.83 -3.05 5.95
N GLY A 217 0.62 -1.90 6.61
CA GLY A 217 1.35 -0.65 6.44
C GLY A 217 0.85 0.26 5.30
N ASP A 218 0.07 -0.29 4.37
CA ASP A 218 -0.38 0.41 3.15
C ASP A 218 -1.62 -0.25 2.50
N LEU A 219 -2.62 -0.60 3.32
CA LEU A 219 -3.80 -1.33 2.87
C LEU A 219 -4.75 -0.44 2.05
N ARG A 220 -4.76 -0.62 0.72
CA ARG A 220 -5.61 0.14 -0.21
C ARG A 220 -6.63 -0.75 -0.92
N ALA A 221 -7.65 -0.14 -1.53
CA ALA A 221 -8.65 -0.89 -2.29
C ALA A 221 -8.04 -1.69 -3.45
N GLU A 222 -7.02 -1.17 -4.14
CA GLU A 222 -6.32 -1.88 -5.22
C GLU A 222 -5.49 -3.09 -4.74
N HIS A 223 -5.33 -3.27 -3.43
CA HIS A 223 -4.63 -4.39 -2.82
C HIS A 223 -5.56 -5.52 -2.37
N VAL A 224 -6.87 -5.34 -2.49
CA VAL A 224 -7.87 -6.32 -2.04
C VAL A 224 -8.54 -6.96 -3.24
N CYS A 225 -8.47 -8.28 -3.39
CA CYS A 225 -9.17 -9.03 -4.42
C CYS A 225 -10.33 -9.84 -3.81
N MET A 226 -11.55 -9.58 -4.30
CA MET A 226 -12.81 -10.14 -3.80
C MET A 226 -13.07 -11.54 -4.36
N LEU A 227 -12.19 -12.48 -4.04
CA LEU A 227 -12.33 -13.91 -4.33
C LEU A 227 -13.20 -14.60 -3.25
N PRO A 228 -13.62 -15.88 -3.43
CA PRO A 228 -14.28 -16.65 -2.37
C PRO A 228 -13.46 -16.78 -1.08
N LYS A 229 -12.12 -16.86 -1.21
CA LYS A 229 -11.17 -16.54 -0.14
C LYS A 229 -10.52 -15.21 -0.49
N ILE A 230 -10.89 -14.14 0.21
CA ILE A 230 -10.35 -12.78 -0.07
C ILE A 230 -8.83 -12.85 -0.04
N ALA A 231 -8.21 -12.22 -1.04
CA ALA A 231 -6.77 -12.04 -1.08
C ALA A 231 -6.43 -10.57 -0.85
N ILE A 232 -5.47 -10.32 0.03
CA ILE A 232 -4.86 -9.01 0.26
C ILE A 232 -3.38 -9.11 -0.09
N ILE A 233 -2.91 -8.21 -0.95
CA ILE A 233 -1.57 -8.26 -1.55
C ILE A 233 -0.80 -6.95 -1.29
N ASP A 234 0.49 -6.92 -1.62
CA ASP A 234 1.33 -5.72 -1.59
C ASP A 234 1.51 -5.10 -0.19
N CYS A 235 1.63 -5.95 0.85
CA CYS A 235 2.08 -5.55 2.18
C CYS A 235 3.46 -4.91 2.09
N LEU A 236 3.61 -3.74 2.71
CA LEU A 236 4.79 -2.87 2.58
C LEU A 236 6.03 -3.60 3.10
N GLU A 237 6.97 -3.97 2.22
CA GLU A 237 8.09 -4.85 2.56
C GLU A 237 9.32 -4.13 3.11
N PHE A 238 9.54 -2.87 2.72
CA PHE A 238 10.82 -2.18 2.91
C PHE A 238 10.98 -1.42 4.23
N SER A 239 9.92 -1.22 5.01
CA SER A 239 10.01 -0.53 6.30
C SER A 239 9.07 -1.14 7.32
N ARG A 240 9.64 -1.77 8.33
CA ARG A 240 8.88 -2.29 9.48
C ARG A 240 8.20 -1.14 10.23
N ASP A 241 8.89 -0.03 10.45
CA ASP A 241 8.35 1.11 11.21
C ASP A 241 7.09 1.69 10.56
N LEU A 242 7.01 1.69 9.22
CA LEU A 242 5.80 2.09 8.50
C LEU A 242 4.64 1.08 8.62
N ARG A 243 4.93 -0.19 8.94
CA ARG A 243 3.93 -1.21 9.27
C ARG A 243 3.51 -1.20 10.74
N ILE A 244 4.25 -0.54 11.63
CA ILE A 244 3.88 -0.40 13.05
C ILE A 244 2.86 0.73 13.20
N LEU A 245 1.60 0.34 13.34
CA LEU A 245 0.46 1.25 13.38
C LEU A 245 -0.68 0.68 14.23
N ASP A 246 -1.60 1.56 14.63
CA ASP A 246 -2.87 1.16 15.22
C ASP A 246 -3.75 0.48 14.17
N ARG A 247 -4.34 -0.66 14.51
CA ARG A 247 -5.31 -1.36 13.63
C ARG A 247 -6.45 -0.47 13.14
N ALA A 248 -6.84 0.56 13.91
CA ALA A 248 -7.84 1.55 13.52
C ALA A 248 -7.35 2.52 12.43
N ASP A 249 -6.05 2.84 12.40
CA ASP A 249 -5.41 3.64 11.35
C ASP A 249 -5.44 2.89 10.00
N GLU A 250 -5.02 1.63 10.00
CA GLU A 250 -5.02 0.81 8.78
C GLU A 250 -6.43 0.57 8.21
N LEU A 251 -7.41 0.31 9.08
CA LEU A 251 -8.80 0.20 8.67
C LEU A 251 -9.38 1.55 8.20
N GLY A 252 -9.09 2.63 8.92
CA GLY A 252 -9.49 3.99 8.56
C GLY A 252 -8.93 4.38 7.19
N PHE A 253 -7.71 3.97 6.89
CA PHE A 253 -7.09 4.19 5.59
C PHE A 253 -7.79 3.42 4.46
N LEU A 254 -8.13 2.14 4.65
CA LEU A 254 -8.90 1.41 3.65
C LEU A 254 -10.30 2.01 3.44
N ALA A 255 -10.95 2.48 4.51
CA ALA A 255 -12.23 3.17 4.44
C ALA A 255 -12.11 4.50 3.67
N LEU A 256 -11.07 5.28 3.91
CA LEU A 256 -10.74 6.51 3.15
C LEU A 256 -10.57 6.20 1.66
N GLU A 257 -9.87 5.12 1.30
CA GLU A 257 -9.72 4.71 -0.10
C GLU A 257 -11.07 4.36 -0.75
N CYS A 258 -11.95 3.67 -0.03
CA CYS A 258 -13.29 3.37 -0.52
C CYS A 258 -14.12 4.64 -0.73
N GLU A 259 -14.03 5.59 0.19
CA GLU A 259 -14.71 6.89 0.10
C GLU A 259 -14.20 7.71 -1.09
N ARG A 260 -12.89 7.78 -1.29
CA ARG A 260 -12.27 8.46 -2.45
C ARG A 260 -12.76 7.89 -3.78
N LEU A 261 -13.04 6.58 -3.83
CA LEU A 261 -13.61 5.90 -5.00
C LEU A 261 -15.14 6.08 -5.12
N GLY A 262 -15.75 6.95 -4.32
CA GLY A 262 -17.18 7.27 -4.36
C GLY A 262 -18.06 6.28 -3.61
N ALA A 263 -17.50 5.44 -2.74
CA ALA A 263 -18.20 4.37 -2.02
C ALA A 263 -18.28 4.60 -0.51
N ARG A 264 -18.60 5.83 -0.07
CA ARG A 264 -18.71 6.21 1.35
C ARG A 264 -19.60 5.26 2.18
N GLY A 265 -20.76 4.85 1.66
CA GLY A 265 -21.63 3.90 2.36
C GLY A 265 -20.98 2.53 2.62
N MET A 266 -20.06 2.09 1.75
CA MET A 266 -19.28 0.86 1.95
C MET A 266 -18.13 1.08 2.94
N ALA A 267 -17.49 2.25 2.91
CA ALA A 267 -16.48 2.65 3.90
C ALA A 267 -17.06 2.61 5.32
N GLU A 268 -18.25 3.18 5.52
CA GLU A 268 -18.92 3.15 6.82
C GLU A 268 -19.35 1.74 7.24
N LEU A 269 -19.85 0.94 6.29
CA LEU A 269 -20.22 -0.45 6.56
C LEU A 269 -18.99 -1.28 6.97
N LEU A 270 -17.83 -1.04 6.34
CA LEU A 270 -16.56 -1.67 6.68
C LEU A 270 -16.17 -1.33 8.12
N LEU A 271 -16.12 -0.04 8.48
CA LEU A 271 -15.79 0.42 9.83
C LEU A 271 -16.73 -0.16 10.89
N ARG A 272 -18.06 -0.05 10.69
CA ARG A 272 -19.05 -0.58 11.63
C ARG A 272 -19.00 -2.11 11.76
N SER A 273 -18.72 -2.81 10.68
CA SER A 273 -18.65 -4.28 10.71
C SER A 273 -17.37 -4.76 11.38
N TYR A 274 -16.25 -4.11 11.09
CA TYR A 274 -14.98 -4.42 11.72
C TYR A 274 -15.07 -4.18 13.23
N ALA A 275 -15.63 -3.05 13.67
CA ALA A 275 -15.73 -2.74 15.10
C ALA A 275 -16.45 -3.84 15.90
N ARG A 276 -17.49 -4.45 15.29
CA ARG A 276 -18.22 -5.59 15.86
C ARG A 276 -17.35 -6.85 15.91
N TYR A 277 -16.70 -7.23 14.82
CA TYR A 277 -15.89 -8.46 14.77
C TYR A 277 -14.60 -8.37 15.58
N ALA A 278 -13.96 -7.20 15.59
CA ALA A 278 -12.74 -6.95 16.34
C ALA A 278 -13.00 -6.69 17.83
N SER A 279 -14.27 -6.49 18.23
CA SER A 279 -14.64 -5.95 19.55
C SER A 279 -13.82 -4.70 19.89
N ASP A 280 -13.70 -3.82 18.90
CA ASP A 280 -12.82 -2.66 18.93
C ASP A 280 -13.51 -1.49 18.23
N ALA A 281 -14.14 -0.61 19.01
CA ALA A 281 -14.88 0.54 18.51
C ALA A 281 -14.16 1.84 18.90
N PRO A 282 -13.13 2.27 18.14
CA PRO A 282 -12.46 3.55 18.40
C PRO A 282 -13.45 4.70 18.24
N GLU A 283 -13.21 5.78 18.99
CA GLU A 283 -14.00 7.01 18.85
C GLU A 283 -13.91 7.57 17.43
N ALA A 284 -15.01 8.14 16.94
CA ALA A 284 -15.09 8.66 15.58
C ALA A 284 -14.03 9.73 15.31
N ALA A 285 -13.76 10.61 16.29
CA ALA A 285 -12.75 11.65 16.18
C ALA A 285 -11.34 11.09 15.90
N LEU A 286 -10.98 9.96 16.52
CA LEU A 286 -9.70 9.29 16.27
C LEU A 286 -9.63 8.71 14.84
N VAL A 287 -10.71 8.10 14.36
CA VAL A 287 -10.77 7.57 12.99
C VAL A 287 -10.66 8.70 11.97
N HIS A 288 -11.38 9.80 12.17
CA HIS A 288 -11.29 11.00 11.33
C HIS A 288 -9.88 11.59 11.34
N PHE A 289 -9.20 11.61 12.49
CA PHE A 289 -7.80 12.05 12.57
C PHE A 289 -6.88 11.18 11.70
N TYR A 290 -6.96 9.85 11.84
CA TYR A 290 -6.17 8.93 11.01
C TYR A 290 -6.46 9.10 9.52
N GLN A 291 -7.73 9.23 9.14
CA GLN A 291 -8.14 9.45 7.75
C GLN A 291 -7.59 10.77 7.21
N SER A 292 -7.67 11.85 7.97
CA SER A 292 -7.11 13.15 7.59
C SER A 292 -5.59 13.07 7.39
N PHE A 293 -4.88 12.46 8.34
CA PHE A 293 -3.44 12.26 8.28
C PHE A 293 -3.02 11.44 7.05
N ARG A 294 -3.68 10.28 6.82
CA ARG A 294 -3.40 9.40 5.69
C ARG A 294 -3.72 10.08 4.35
N ALA A 295 -4.78 10.87 4.28
CA ALA A 295 -5.11 11.65 3.11
C ALA A 295 -3.99 12.66 2.77
N SER A 296 -3.48 13.43 3.73
CA SER A 296 -2.35 14.34 3.50
C SER A 296 -1.09 13.60 3.03
N LYS A 297 -0.78 12.44 3.64
CA LYS A 297 0.35 11.60 3.22
C LYS A 297 0.20 11.09 1.78
N ARG A 298 -1.00 10.65 1.39
CA ARG A 298 -1.28 10.21 0.02
C ARG A 298 -1.27 11.35 -0.99
N ALA A 299 -1.73 12.53 -0.61
CA ALA A 299 -1.61 13.73 -1.43
C ALA A 299 -0.14 14.04 -1.75
N LEU A 300 0.71 13.97 -0.71
CA LEU A 300 2.15 14.19 -0.88
C LEU A 300 2.78 13.14 -1.78
N ILE A 301 2.50 11.84 -1.57
CA ILE A 301 3.02 10.76 -2.42
C ILE A 301 2.58 10.96 -3.88
N ALA A 302 1.31 11.32 -4.11
CA ALA A 302 0.83 11.61 -5.46
C ALA A 302 1.60 12.76 -6.12
N LEU A 303 1.91 13.82 -5.37
CA LEU A 303 2.70 14.94 -5.87
C LEU A 303 4.18 14.58 -6.10
N ARG A 304 4.76 13.70 -5.29
CA ARG A 304 6.15 13.23 -5.50
C ARG A 304 6.35 12.56 -6.85
N HIS A 305 5.33 11.92 -7.42
CA HIS A 305 5.43 11.40 -8.80
C HIS A 305 5.71 12.49 -9.83
N LEU A 306 5.31 13.74 -9.59
CA LEU A 306 5.62 14.87 -10.48
C LEU A 306 7.12 15.25 -10.46
N ARG A 307 7.94 14.66 -9.58
CA ARG A 307 9.40 14.80 -9.61
C ARG A 307 10.05 13.94 -10.70
N GLU A 308 9.36 12.92 -11.18
CA GLU A 308 9.83 12.09 -12.29
C GLU A 308 9.54 12.81 -13.62
N ASP A 309 10.55 12.98 -14.48
CA ASP A 309 10.42 13.74 -15.74
C ASP A 309 9.24 13.27 -16.58
N GLN A 310 9.02 11.95 -16.65
CA GLN A 310 7.92 11.31 -17.39
C GLN A 310 6.51 11.68 -16.87
N PHE A 311 6.41 12.16 -15.63
CA PHE A 311 5.15 12.50 -14.97
C PHE A 311 5.03 13.97 -14.57
N SER A 312 6.05 14.78 -14.82
CA SER A 312 6.14 16.21 -14.42
C SER A 312 4.88 17.03 -14.72
N TYR A 313 4.19 16.75 -15.83
CA TYR A 313 2.96 17.44 -16.25
C TYR A 313 1.69 16.59 -16.13
N SER A 314 1.73 15.45 -15.42
CA SER A 314 0.62 14.50 -15.33
C SER A 314 -0.61 15.10 -14.62
N PRO A 315 -1.73 15.35 -15.32
CA PRO A 315 -2.96 15.83 -14.69
C PRO A 315 -3.59 14.78 -13.79
N HIS A 316 -3.23 13.50 -13.97
CA HIS A 316 -3.69 12.41 -13.12
C HIS A 316 -3.18 12.59 -11.68
N TRP A 317 -1.87 12.69 -11.49
CA TRP A 317 -1.26 12.81 -10.15
C TRP A 317 -1.70 14.07 -9.42
N ARG A 318 -1.81 15.20 -10.14
CA ARG A 318 -2.32 16.45 -9.55
C ARG A 318 -3.77 16.32 -9.09
N ARG A 319 -4.67 15.75 -9.90
CA ARG A 319 -6.07 15.53 -9.51
C ARG A 319 -6.18 14.57 -8.33
N THR A 320 -5.39 13.50 -8.33
CA THR A 320 -5.32 12.54 -7.21
C THR A 320 -4.90 13.25 -5.93
N ALA A 321 -3.86 14.09 -5.97
CA ALA A 321 -3.42 14.85 -4.80
C ALA A 321 -4.50 15.82 -4.27
N LEU A 322 -5.14 16.59 -5.16
CA LEU A 322 -6.20 17.52 -4.77
C LEU A 322 -7.42 16.78 -4.17
N SER A 323 -7.77 15.62 -4.70
CA SER A 323 -8.84 14.77 -4.14
C SER A 323 -8.50 14.33 -2.71
N TYR A 324 -7.26 13.94 -2.44
CA TYR A 324 -6.82 13.61 -1.10
C TYR A 324 -6.78 14.83 -0.17
N LEU A 325 -6.32 16.00 -0.63
CA LEU A 325 -6.33 17.22 0.21
C LEU A 325 -7.74 17.64 0.59
N ALA A 326 -8.72 17.46 -0.30
CA ALA A 326 -10.13 17.71 0.01
C ALA A 326 -10.63 16.78 1.14
N LEU A 327 -10.36 15.48 1.04
CA LEU A 327 -10.68 14.52 2.10
C LEU A 327 -9.93 14.83 3.40
N ALA A 328 -8.65 15.23 3.31
CA ALA A 328 -7.86 15.59 4.48
C ALA A 328 -8.53 16.73 5.26
N ALA A 329 -8.99 17.77 4.56
CA ALA A 329 -9.70 18.90 5.14
C ALA A 329 -11.08 18.51 5.71
N GLU A 330 -11.84 17.68 4.99
CA GLU A 330 -13.14 17.20 5.46
C GLU A 330 -13.00 16.40 6.76
N HIS A 331 -12.14 15.38 6.80
CA HIS A 331 -11.97 14.58 8.01
C HIS A 331 -11.37 15.40 9.16
N ALA A 332 -10.45 16.35 8.91
CA ALA A 332 -9.92 17.23 9.96
C ALA A 332 -11.02 18.04 10.67
N ALA A 333 -12.07 18.45 9.94
CA ALA A 333 -13.20 19.20 10.49
C ALA A 333 -14.10 18.37 11.42
N HIS A 334 -14.04 17.03 11.32
CA HIS A 334 -14.82 16.10 12.14
C HIS A 334 -14.06 15.54 13.36
N CYS A 335 -12.84 16.04 13.62
CA CYS A 335 -12.01 15.63 14.77
C CYS A 335 -12.36 16.35 16.09
N THR A 336 -13.39 17.20 16.10
CA THR A 336 -13.78 18.00 17.27
C THR A 336 -14.90 17.34 18.07
N PHE A 337 -14.79 17.42 19.39
CA PHE A 337 -15.83 17.04 20.36
C PHE A 337 -16.91 18.11 20.49
#